data_AF-A0A5B8LIL0-F1
#
_entry.id   AF-A0A5B8LIL0-F1
#
_cell.length_a   1.000
_cell.length_b   1.000
_cell.length_c   1.000
_cell.angle_alpha   90.00
_cell.angle_beta   90.00
_cell.angle_gamma   90.00
#
_symmetry.space_group_name_H-M   'P 1'
#
loop_
_entity.id
_entity.type
_entity.pdbx_description
1 polymer ?
#
loop_
_entity_poly.entity_id
_entity_poly.type
_entity_poly.pdbx_seq_one_letter_code
_entity_poly.pdbx_strand_id
1 'polypeptide(L)'
;MLTLLLLASLAVTADQAQDQTPTPAPTATPAPAIVGESRETAYKVKSVAEEYAIMRKLGLRVDMQSLVEEKGHPYDVLEGVDPNTGAKHTVWFDIKSFYGKEFGF
;
A
#
# COMPACT_ATOMS: atom_id res chain seq x y z
N MET A 1 56.26 -1.34 -13.51
CA MET A 1 54.82 -1.59 -13.75
C MET A 1 54.27 -0.45 -14.61
N LEU A 2 53.79 -0.82 -15.80
CA LEU A 2 52.83 -0.17 -16.71
C LEU A 2 52.36 1.30 -16.48
N THR A 3 52.74 2.19 -17.43
CA THR A 3 51.94 3.13 -18.28
C THR A 3 50.64 3.76 -17.70
N LEU A 4 50.50 5.08 -17.45
CA LEU A 4 50.39 6.31 -18.30
C LEU A 4 48.92 6.73 -18.64
N LEU A 5 48.70 8.05 -18.62
CA LEU A 5 47.59 8.89 -19.18
C LEU A 5 46.27 9.01 -18.41
N LEU A 6 45.49 10.11 -18.44
CA LEU A 6 45.59 11.54 -18.83
C LEU A 6 44.14 12.11 -18.81
N LEU A 7 44.00 13.45 -18.69
CA LEU A 7 42.83 14.32 -19.00
C LEU A 7 41.63 14.32 -18.04
N ALA A 8 41.37 15.45 -17.37
CA ALA A 8 40.51 16.60 -17.78
C ALA A 8 39.02 16.34 -17.44
N SER A 9 38.23 17.25 -16.86
CA SER A 9 37.97 18.63 -17.28
C SER A 9 37.22 19.41 -16.17
N LEU A 10 37.34 20.75 -16.19
CA LEU A 10 36.40 21.67 -15.51
C LEU A 10 35.13 21.87 -16.35
N ALA A 11 33.96 22.02 -15.70
CA ALA A 11 32.82 22.86 -16.10
C ALA A 11 31.90 23.06 -14.87
N VAL A 12 31.67 24.28 -14.34
CA VAL A 12 30.60 25.27 -14.69
C VAL A 12 29.19 24.68 -14.49
N THR A 13 28.39 25.05 -13.47
CA THR A 13 27.61 26.28 -13.11
C THR A 13 26.10 26.05 -13.32
N ALA A 14 25.29 26.70 -12.45
CA ALA A 14 23.84 26.96 -12.50
C ALA A 14 22.92 25.79 -12.07
N ASP A 15 22.20 25.90 -10.96
CA ASP A 15 20.96 26.70 -10.81
C ASP A 15 19.89 26.25 -11.80
N GLN A 16 19.00 25.37 -11.32
CA GLN A 16 17.60 25.33 -11.73
C GLN A 16 16.79 24.81 -10.53
N ALA A 17 15.99 25.70 -9.95
CA ALA A 17 14.74 25.32 -9.34
C ALA A 17 13.92 24.54 -10.37
N GLN A 18 13.75 23.23 -10.17
CA GLN A 18 12.76 22.48 -10.93
C GLN A 18 11.49 22.42 -10.09
N ASP A 19 10.61 23.37 -10.42
CA ASP A 19 9.16 23.17 -10.46
C ASP A 19 8.88 21.78 -11.07
N GLN A 20 8.75 20.77 -10.22
CA GLN A 20 8.28 19.46 -10.63
C GLN A 20 6.76 19.56 -10.79
N THR A 21 6.31 20.16 -11.88
CA THR A 21 5.12 19.65 -12.54
C THR A 21 5.35 18.15 -12.73
N PRO A 22 4.54 17.26 -12.15
CA PRO A 22 4.72 15.84 -12.36
C PRO A 22 4.48 15.57 -13.84
N THR A 23 5.55 15.28 -14.57
CA THR A 23 5.47 14.61 -15.87
C THR A 23 4.59 13.37 -15.66
N PRO A 24 3.46 13.21 -16.37
CA PRO A 24 2.71 11.97 -16.29
C PRO A 24 3.64 10.85 -16.76
N ALA A 25 4.04 9.99 -15.82
CA ALA A 25 4.75 8.76 -16.15
C ALA A 25 3.96 8.03 -17.25
N PRO A 26 4.63 7.47 -18.28
CA PRO A 26 3.95 6.69 -19.29
C PRO A 26 3.11 5.62 -18.59
N THR A 27 1.83 5.55 -18.94
CA THR A 27 0.84 4.61 -18.41
C THR A 27 1.43 3.20 -18.31
N ALA A 28 2.00 2.88 -17.15
CA ALA A 28 2.26 1.52 -16.78
C ALA A 28 0.88 0.92 -16.56
N THR A 29 0.45 0.06 -17.48
CA THR A 29 -0.69 -0.83 -17.25
C THR A 29 -0.50 -1.44 -15.86
N PRO A 30 -1.35 -1.14 -14.87
CA PRO A 30 -1.18 -1.72 -13.55
C PRO A 30 -1.22 -3.23 -13.72
N ALA A 31 -0.24 -3.92 -13.13
CA ALA A 31 -0.33 -5.37 -12.95
C ALA A 31 -1.71 -5.71 -12.37
N PRO A 32 -2.31 -6.88 -12.70
CA PRO A 32 -3.62 -7.24 -12.20
C PRO A 32 -3.63 -7.09 -10.68
N ALA A 33 -4.44 -6.16 -10.20
CA ALA A 33 -4.42 -5.77 -8.81
C ALA A 33 -5.02 -6.91 -7.98
N ILE A 34 -4.24 -7.50 -7.07
CA ILE A 34 -4.74 -8.55 -6.19
C ILE A 34 -5.64 -7.88 -5.15
N VAL A 35 -6.86 -8.41 -5.01
CA VAL A 35 -7.88 -7.86 -4.12
C VAL A 35 -7.38 -7.92 -2.67
N GLY A 36 -7.46 -6.79 -1.97
CA GLY A 36 -7.12 -6.66 -0.55
C GLY A 36 -5.65 -6.40 -0.25
N GLU A 37 -4.74 -6.39 -1.23
CA GLU A 37 -3.31 -6.12 -0.97
C GLU A 37 -2.99 -4.64 -0.77
N SER A 38 -3.88 -3.75 -1.20
CA SER A 38 -3.72 -2.31 -1.01
C SER A 38 -5.05 -1.61 -0.73
N ARG A 39 -4.99 -0.33 -0.36
CA ARG A 39 -6.17 0.53 -0.20
C ARG A 39 -7.01 0.62 -1.48
N GLU A 40 -6.39 0.63 -2.66
CA GLU A 40 -7.09 0.72 -3.95
C GLU A 40 -7.85 -0.56 -4.28
N THR A 41 -7.39 -1.70 -3.75
CA THR A 41 -8.00 -3.01 -3.97
C THR A 41 -8.72 -3.56 -2.74
N ALA A 42 -8.89 -2.74 -1.69
CA ALA A 42 -9.44 -3.16 -0.42
C ALA A 42 -10.80 -3.86 -0.55
N TYR A 43 -11.02 -4.87 0.28
CA TYR A 43 -12.31 -5.56 0.33
C TYR A 43 -13.38 -4.61 0.88
N LYS A 44 -14.45 -4.40 0.12
CA LYS A 44 -15.62 -3.66 0.60
C LYS A 44 -16.47 -4.54 1.48
N VAL A 45 -16.59 -4.18 2.75
CA VAL A 45 -17.31 -4.96 3.76
C VAL A 45 -18.37 -4.11 4.46
N LYS A 46 -19.34 -4.78 5.06
CA LYS A 46 -20.48 -4.17 5.76
C LYS A 46 -20.41 -4.33 7.27
N SER A 47 -19.43 -5.09 7.77
CA SER A 47 -19.22 -5.33 9.20
C SER A 47 -17.84 -5.91 9.47
N VAL A 48 -17.35 -5.76 10.70
CA VAL A 48 -16.13 -6.41 11.19
C VAL A 48 -16.21 -7.94 11.07
N ALA A 49 -17.39 -8.52 11.33
CA ALA A 49 -17.57 -9.98 11.20
C ALA A 49 -17.28 -10.51 9.78
N GLU A 50 -17.53 -9.69 8.76
CA GLU A 50 -17.25 -10.02 7.36
C GLU A 50 -15.73 -10.00 7.07
N GLU A 51 -14.97 -9.07 7.65
CA GLU A 51 -13.50 -9.00 7.53
C GLU A 51 -12.85 -10.29 8.02
N TYR A 52 -13.19 -10.71 9.22
CA TYR A 52 -12.68 -11.95 9.80
C TYR A 52 -13.16 -13.19 9.04
N ALA A 53 -14.35 -13.14 8.42
CA ALA A 53 -14.82 -14.22 7.54
C ALA A 53 -13.98 -14.32 6.27
N ILE A 54 -13.55 -13.19 5.70
CA ILE A 54 -12.64 -13.15 4.56
C ILE A 54 -11.26 -13.69 4.97
N MET A 55 -10.69 -13.26 6.11
CA MET A 55 -9.41 -13.78 6.59
C MET A 55 -9.41 -15.31 6.74
N ARG A 56 -10.49 -15.88 7.30
CA ARG A 56 -10.66 -17.34 7.39
C ARG A 56 -10.74 -18.01 6.02
N LYS A 57 -11.45 -17.42 5.06
CA LYS A 57 -11.52 -17.95 3.68
C LYS A 57 -10.18 -17.91 2.97
N LEU A 58 -9.34 -16.92 3.28
CA LEU A 58 -7.96 -16.82 2.82
C LEU A 58 -7.01 -17.80 3.54
N GLY A 59 -7.49 -18.52 4.55
CA GLY A 59 -6.67 -19.43 5.36
C GLY A 59 -5.73 -18.71 6.32
N LEU A 60 -5.96 -17.41 6.58
CA LEU A 60 -5.09 -16.59 7.42
C LEU A 60 -5.59 -16.56 8.86
N ARG A 61 -4.66 -16.72 9.81
CA ARG A 61 -4.88 -16.40 11.22
C ARG A 61 -4.55 -14.93 11.44
N VAL A 62 -5.50 -14.13 11.89
CA VAL A 62 -5.26 -12.71 12.23
C VAL A 62 -4.25 -12.62 13.39
N ASP A 63 -3.27 -11.74 13.26
CA ASP A 63 -2.19 -11.50 14.21
C ASP A 63 -2.24 -10.06 14.74
N MET A 64 -2.52 -9.10 13.86
CA MET A 64 -2.66 -7.69 14.22
C MET A 64 -3.80 -7.04 13.44
N GLN A 65 -4.37 -6.00 14.04
CA GLN A 65 -5.36 -5.10 13.43
C GLN A 65 -4.91 -3.65 13.61
N SER A 66 -5.15 -2.82 12.59
CA SER A 66 -4.93 -1.39 12.65
C SER A 66 -5.98 -0.63 11.85
N LEU A 67 -6.39 0.54 12.36
CA LEU A 67 -7.28 1.46 11.67
C LEU A 67 -6.43 2.51 10.95
N VAL A 68 -6.64 2.64 9.64
CA VAL A 68 -5.98 3.63 8.79
C VAL A 68 -7.03 4.55 8.21
N GLU A 69 -6.87 5.87 8.40
CA GLU A 69 -7.70 6.86 7.74
C GLU A 69 -6.86 7.66 6.74
N GLU A 70 -7.22 7.59 5.45
CA GLU A 70 -6.55 8.36 4.41
C GLU A 70 -7.56 9.29 3.75
N LYS A 71 -7.35 10.61 3.88
CA LYS A 71 -8.21 11.66 3.29
C LYS A 71 -9.70 11.51 3.68
N GLY A 72 -9.97 11.12 4.92
CA GLY A 72 -11.32 10.90 5.43
C GLY A 72 -11.97 9.60 4.96
N HIS A 73 -11.19 8.70 4.34
CA HIS A 73 -11.65 7.35 4.00
C HIS A 73 -11.06 6.35 5.00
N PRO A 74 -11.91 5.69 5.82
CA PRO A 74 -11.44 4.75 6.84
C PRO A 74 -11.24 3.35 6.24
N TYR A 75 -10.16 2.71 6.66
CA TYR A 75 -9.80 1.34 6.33
C TYR A 75 -9.44 0.58 7.59
N ASP A 76 -9.92 -0.66 7.71
CA ASP A 76 -9.36 -1.60 8.67
C ASP A 76 -8.31 -2.45 7.94
N VAL A 77 -7.16 -2.64 8.59
CA VAL A 77 -6.02 -3.36 8.02
C VAL A 77 -5.66 -4.49 8.97
N LEU A 78 -5.82 -5.72 8.48
CA LEU A 78 -5.51 -6.93 9.24
C LEU A 78 -4.21 -7.55 8.72
N GLU A 79 -3.28 -7.79 9.63
CA GLU A 79 -2.16 -8.68 9.36
C GLU A 79 -2.56 -10.11 9.71
N GLY A 80 -2.40 -11.01 8.75
CA GLY A 80 -2.67 -12.42 8.88
C GLY A 80 -1.42 -13.27 8.66
N VAL A 81 -1.34 -14.41 9.32
CA VAL A 81 -0.30 -15.41 9.15
C VAL A 81 -0.93 -16.67 8.55
N ASP A 82 -0.38 -17.18 7.46
CA ASP A 82 -0.70 -18.53 6.96
C ASP A 82 -0.13 -19.56 7.95
N PRO A 83 -0.97 -20.37 8.62
CA PRO A 83 -0.51 -21.32 9.62
C PRO A 83 0.32 -22.48 9.03
N ASN A 84 0.24 -22.73 7.73
CA ASN A 84 0.96 -23.83 7.07
C ASN A 84 2.38 -23.43 6.68
N THR A 85 2.58 -22.16 6.30
CA THR A 85 3.87 -21.65 5.78
C THR A 85 4.55 -20.66 6.72
N GLY A 86 3.80 -20.05 7.64
CA GLY A 86 4.27 -18.94 8.47
C GLY A 86 4.35 -17.60 7.73
N ALA A 87 3.93 -17.53 6.46
CA ALA A 87 3.95 -16.31 5.67
C ALA A 87 3.01 -15.25 6.26
N LYS A 88 3.47 -13.99 6.28
CA LYS A 88 2.67 -12.84 6.71
C LYS A 88 2.02 -12.17 5.51
N HIS A 89 0.76 -11.77 5.69
CA HIS A 89 -0.05 -11.09 4.70
C HIS A 89 -0.73 -9.89 5.35
N THR A 90 -0.79 -8.78 4.62
CA THR A 90 -1.56 -7.60 5.03
C THR A 90 -2.80 -7.53 4.14
N VAL A 91 -3.98 -7.42 4.74
CA VAL A 91 -5.25 -7.36 4.03
C VAL A 91 -5.99 -6.08 4.41
N TRP A 92 -6.39 -5.32 3.40
CA TRP A 92 -7.07 -4.04 3.53
C TRP A 92 -8.58 -4.20 3.34
N PHE A 93 -9.35 -3.55 4.21
CA PHE A 93 -10.81 -3.54 4.20
C PHE A 93 -11.33 -2.11 4.16
N ASP A 94 -12.21 -1.81 3.21
CA ASP A 94 -12.96 -0.55 3.15
C ASP A 94 -14.16 -0.64 4.10
N ILE A 95 -14.08 0.10 5.21
CA ILE A 95 -15.06 0.09 6.29
C ILE A 95 -15.98 1.31 6.28
N LYS A 96 -15.90 2.16 5.24
CA LYS A 96 -16.68 3.40 5.13
C LYS A 96 -18.18 3.20 5.31
N SER A 97 -18.69 2.02 4.97
CA SER A 97 -20.12 1.75 5.02
C SER A 97 -20.70 1.70 6.44
N PHE A 98 -19.87 1.43 7.47
CA PHE A 98 -20.31 1.28 8.86
C PHE A 98 -19.44 2.04 9.89
N TYR A 99 -18.24 2.48 9.52
CA TYR A 99 -17.39 3.28 10.40
C TYR A 99 -18.10 4.54 10.91
N GLY A 100 -18.02 4.78 12.23
CA GLY A 100 -18.66 5.91 12.91
C GLY A 100 -20.17 5.79 13.14
N LYS A 101 -20.84 4.78 12.57
CA LYS A 101 -22.30 4.56 12.76
C LYS A 101 -22.64 3.80 14.04
N GLU A 102 -21.65 3.23 14.70
CA GLU A 102 -21.81 2.43 15.92
C GLU A 102 -22.04 3.28 17.18
N PHE A 103 -21.75 4.59 17.13
CA PHE A 103 -21.85 5.52 18.27
C PHE A 103 -22.97 6.57 18.13
N GLY A 104 -24.03 6.28 17.37
CA GLY A 104 -25.12 7.22 17.11
C GLY A 104 -25.80 7.73 18.39
N PHE A 105 -25.75 9.04 18.59
CA PHE A 105 -26.79 9.84 19.26
C PHE A 105 -27.76 10.36 18.20
#